data_AF-A0A9D4EAX9-F1
#
_entry.id   AF-A0A9D4EAX9-F1
#
_cell.length_a   1.000
_cell.length_b   1.000
_cell.length_c   1.000
_cell.angle_alpha   90.00
_cell.angle_beta   90.00
_cell.angle_gamma   90.00
#
_symmetry.space_group_name_H-M   'P 1'
#
loop_
_entity.id
_entity.type
_entity.pdbx_description
1 polymer ?
#
loop_
_entity_poly.entity_id
_entity_poly.type
_entity_poly.pdbx_seq_one_letter_code
_entity_poly.pdbx_strand_id
1 'polypeptide(L)' 'MVRKRWKELDGTVFRVFEQFPQDVIQKRRKLVPKMKDARRQGKRAYLAYDTLYIDGVPQRA' A
#
# COMPACT_ATOMS: atom_id res chain seq x y z
N MET A 1 1.13 -6.17 -18.41
CA MET A 1 0.69 -5.01 -17.58
C MET A 1 1.77 -3.93 -17.62
N VAL A 2 1.51 -2.84 -18.35
CA VAL A 2 2.49 -1.76 -18.65
C VAL A 2 3.14 -1.18 -17.39
N ARG A 3 2.36 -0.99 -16.32
CA ARG A 3 2.86 -0.44 -15.04
C ARG A 3 4.05 -1.21 -14.48
N LYS A 4 4.08 -2.55 -14.55
CA LYS A 4 5.17 -3.34 -13.94
C LYS A 4 6.54 -3.11 -14.58
N ARG A 5 6.56 -2.57 -15.81
CA ARG A 5 7.78 -2.23 -16.55
C ARG A 5 8.37 -0.88 -16.18
N TRP A 6 7.82 -0.16 -15.20
CA TRP A 6 8.37 1.14 -14.76
C TRP A 6 9.85 1.07 -14.35
N LYS A 7 10.33 -0.12 -13.93
CA LYS A 7 11.73 -0.38 -13.57
C LYS A 7 12.69 -0.37 -14.77
N GLU A 8 12.15 -0.47 -15.98
CA GLU A 8 12.91 -0.48 -17.24
C GLU A 8 13.10 0.95 -17.79
N LEU A 9 12.56 1.98 -17.12
CA LEU A 9 12.76 3.38 -17.48
C LEU A 9 14.17 3.82 -17.12
N ASP A 10 15.07 3.79 -18.11
CA ASP A 10 16.47 4.18 -17.94
C ASP A 10 16.61 5.68 -17.58
N GLY A 11 17.63 6.00 -16.77
CA GLY A 11 17.94 7.36 -16.36
C GLY A 11 16.97 8.03 -15.38
N THR A 12 15.95 7.34 -14.85
CA THR A 12 14.94 7.95 -13.96
C THR A 12 14.56 7.07 -12.77
N VAL A 13 14.35 7.69 -11.59
CA VAL A 13 13.91 6.99 -10.35
C VAL A 13 12.42 7.23 -10.11
N PHE A 14 11.57 7.01 -11.13
CA PHE A 14 10.14 7.21 -10.97
C PHE A 14 9.50 6.09 -10.14
N ARG A 15 8.86 6.43 -9.03
CA ARG A 15 7.99 5.50 -8.31
C ARG A 15 6.57 5.59 -8.85
N VAL A 16 6.12 4.54 -9.51
CA VAL A 16 4.76 4.48 -10.05
C VAL A 16 3.82 3.83 -9.02
N PHE A 17 2.87 4.61 -8.51
CA PHE A 17 1.82 4.15 -7.61
C PHE A 17 0.48 4.00 -8.33
N GLU A 18 -0.46 3.31 -7.70
CA GLU A 18 -1.82 3.21 -8.22
C GLU A 18 -2.53 4.51 -7.86
N GLN A 19 -3.21 5.12 -8.82
CA GLN A 19 -4.12 6.21 -8.52
C GLN A 19 -5.42 5.60 -7.99
N PHE A 20 -5.84 6.08 -6.83
CA PHE A 20 -7.10 5.69 -6.22
C PHE A 20 -7.99 6.91 -6.08
N PRO A 21 -9.32 6.72 -6.06
CA PRO A 21 -10.27 7.73 -5.63
C PRO A 21 -9.89 8.36 -4.27
N GLN A 22 -10.30 9.61 -4.05
CA GLN A 22 -9.89 10.37 -2.86
C GLN A 22 -10.33 9.71 -1.55
N ASP A 23 -11.51 9.11 -1.52
CA ASP A 23 -12.05 8.37 -0.38
C ASP A 23 -11.17 7.16 -0.01
N VAL A 24 -10.67 6.43 -1.00
CA VAL A 24 -9.72 5.32 -0.80
C VAL A 24 -8.40 5.85 -0.26
N ILE A 25 -7.89 6.97 -0.78
CA ILE A 25 -6.67 7.61 -0.26
C ILE A 25 -6.85 8.00 1.21
N GLN A 26 -8.00 8.56 1.58
CA GLN A 26 -8.30 8.94 2.96
C GLN A 26 -8.33 7.73 3.90
N LYS A 27 -8.99 6.63 3.51
CA LYS A 27 -8.99 5.37 4.29
C LYS A 27 -7.56 4.83 4.46
N ARG A 28 -6.78 4.81 3.38
CA ARG A 28 -5.38 4.36 3.42
C ARG A 28 -4.53 5.21 4.37
N ARG A 29 -4.69 6.53 4.39
CA ARG A 29 -3.98 7.43 5.34
C ARG A 29 -4.20 7.02 6.80
N LYS A 30 -5.42 6.60 7.17
CA LYS A 30 -5.75 6.10 8.51
C LYS A 30 -5.12 4.74 8.83
N LEU A 31 -4.98 3.87 7.82
CA LEU A 31 -4.46 2.51 7.98
C LEU A 31 -2.93 2.40 7.93
N VAL A 32 -2.24 3.32 7.25
CA VAL A 32 -0.78 3.29 7.10
C VAL A 32 -0.03 3.25 8.44
N PRO A 33 -0.39 4.03 9.47
CA PRO A 33 0.24 3.91 10.79
C PRO A 33 0.09 2.51 11.40
N LYS A 34 -1.13 1.95 11.42
CA LYS A 34 -1.40 0.60 11.93
C LYS A 34 -0.59 -0.47 11.18
N MET A 35 -0.47 -0.32 9.86
CA MET A 35 0.36 -1.21 9.04
C MET A 35 1.85 -1.13 9.44
N LYS A 36 2.38 0.08 9.67
CA LYS A 36 3.78 0.27 10.09
C LYS A 36 4.03 -0.35 11.46
N ASP A 37 3.10 -0.17 12.41
CA ASP A 37 3.24 -0.73 13.76
C ASP A 37 3.14 -2.25 13.76
N ALA A 38 2.23 -2.83 12.97
CA ALA A 38 2.16 -4.28 12.79
C ALA A 38 3.47 -4.86 12.22
N ARG A 39 4.08 -4.18 11.22
CA ARG A 39 5.38 -4.60 10.67
C ARG A 39 6.51 -4.49 11.70
N ARG A 40 6.52 -3.45 12.53
CA ARG A 40 7.48 -3.31 13.64
C ARG A 40 7.38 -4.45 14.64
N GLN A 41 6.18 -5.00 14.83
CA GLN A 41 5.91 -6.17 15.68
C GLN A 41 6.23 -7.52 14.97
N GLY A 42 6.83 -7.51 13.79
CA GLY A 42 7.16 -8.73 13.03
C GLY A 42 5.99 -9.36 12.28
N LYS A 43 4.82 -8.71 12.24
CA LYS A 43 3.62 -9.24 11.56
C LYS A 43 3.65 -8.99 10.06
N ARG A 44 3.01 -9.87 9.29
CA ARG A 44 2.85 -9.71 7.84
C ARG A 44 1.70 -8.74 7.57
N ALA A 45 2.03 -7.45 7.38
CA ALA A 45 1.02 -6.42 7.11
C ALA A 45 1.14 -5.77 5.72
N TYR A 46 0.03 -5.70 4.98
CA TYR A 46 -0.05 -5.06 3.66
C TYR A 46 -1.41 -4.42 3.39
N LEU A 47 -1.42 -3.36 2.59
CA LEU A 47 -2.63 -2.68 2.12
C LEU A 47 -3.00 -3.17 0.73
N ALA A 48 -4.23 -3.63 0.56
CA ALA A 48 -4.84 -3.89 -0.75
C ALA A 48 -6.06 -2.99 -0.89
N TYR A 49 -6.07 -2.15 -1.93
CA TYR A 49 -7.09 -1.11 -2.13
C TYR A 49 -7.29 -0.23 -0.88
N ASP A 50 -8.39 -0.38 -0.15
CA ASP A 50 -8.70 0.35 1.08
C ASP A 50 -8.66 -0.51 2.37
N THR A 51 -8.22 -1.77 2.26
CA THR A 51 -8.22 -2.73 3.36
C THR A 51 -6.79 -3.08 3.78
N LEU A 52 -6.51 -3.05 5.07
CA LEU A 52 -5.26 -3.50 5.67
C LEU A 52 -5.39 -4.97 6.06
N TYR A 53 -4.46 -5.81 5.65
CA TYR A 53 -4.38 -7.19 6.11
C TYR A 53 -3.21 -7.31 7.09
N ILE A 54 -3.43 -7.92 8.25
CA ILE A 54 -2.40 -8.27 9.23
C ILE A 54 -2.49 -9.78 9.45
N ASP A 55 -1.42 -10.50 9.11
CA ASP A 55 -1.36 -11.97 9.16
C ASP A 55 -2.53 -12.64 8.43
N GLY A 56 -2.99 -12.01 7.34
CA GLY A 56 -4.13 -12.46 6.53
C GLY A 56 -5.51 -12.00 7.03
N VAL A 57 -5.60 -11.39 8.21
CA VAL A 57 -6.87 -10.91 8.77
C VAL A 57 -7.16 -9.48 8.32
N PRO A 58 -8.35 -9.20 7.73
CA PRO A 58 -8.70 -7.86 7.26
C PRO A 58 -8.99 -6.89 8.41
N GLN A 59 -8.52 -5.67 8.26
CA GLN A 59 -8.68 -4.52 9.14
C GLN A 59 -9.20 -3.35 8.29
N ARG A 60 -10.40 -2.87 8.61
CA ARG A 60 -11.07 -1.78 7.90
C ARG A 60 -10.98 -0.49 8.72
N ALA A 61 -10.96 0.66 8.02
CA ALA A 61 -10.90 2.00 8.62
C ALA A 61 -12.27 2.68 8.69
#